data_AF-A0A3D8MT04-F1
#
_entry.id   AF-A0A3D8MT04-F1
#
_cell.length_a   1.000
_cell.length_b   1.000
_cell.length_c   1.000
_cell.angle_alpha   90.00
_cell.angle_beta   90.00
_cell.angle_gamma   90.00
#
_symmetry.space_group_name_H-M   'P 1'
#
loop_
_entity.id
_entity.type
_entity.pdbx_description
1 polymer ?
#
loop_
_entity_poly.entity_id
_entity_poly.type
_entity_poly.pdbx_seq_one_letter_code
_entity_poly.pdbx_strand_id
1 'polypeptide(L)'
;MSRQLLPTALLTLVLLFAGLLIGCQPSEANRNGDVAQTEQPGASSDTRAQAGARPGGTELSTPDLESEGLARATFAGGCFWCMEPPFERLEGVVSVTSGYTDGPEEAPTYNEVSSGQTGHTEAVEILYNPDVVSYDELLTVFWRAHDPTDLGGQFADRGSQYRPGIYTHTELQREQAEASKAALEAEGPFDKPIVTPIKPAQPFWIAEEYHQDYYKTNPTPYQRYYQGSGRKGFLERTWSAD
;
A
#
# COMPACT_ATOMS: atom_id res chain seq x y z
N MET A 1 43.07 34.06 -37.14
CA MET A 1 44.48 34.47 -36.95
C MET A 1 44.45 35.51 -35.83
N SER A 2 45.20 35.43 -34.73
CA SER A 2 46.41 34.63 -34.45
C SER A 2 46.38 33.95 -33.07
N ARG A 3 47.30 32.99 -32.87
CA ARG A 3 47.62 32.33 -31.59
C ARG A 3 48.59 33.17 -30.76
N GLN A 4 48.61 32.97 -29.43
CA GLN A 4 49.77 32.78 -28.53
C GLN A 4 49.19 32.58 -27.11
N LEU A 5 49.37 31.49 -26.35
CA LEU A 5 50.53 30.69 -25.89
C LEU A 5 51.24 31.25 -24.62
N LEU A 6 51.22 30.40 -23.58
CA LEU A 6 51.88 30.42 -22.25
C LEU A 6 53.45 30.49 -22.33
N PRO A 7 54.22 30.83 -21.24
CA PRO A 7 54.38 30.13 -19.93
C PRO A 7 54.48 31.10 -18.71
N THR A 8 54.90 30.82 -17.45
CA THR A 8 55.52 29.71 -16.66
C THR A 8 54.80 29.58 -15.29
N ALA A 9 54.56 28.43 -14.65
CA ALA A 9 55.46 27.46 -13.98
C ALA A 9 56.23 27.96 -12.71
N LEU A 10 55.75 27.57 -11.52
CA LEU A 10 56.51 27.38 -10.25
C LEU A 10 55.62 26.53 -9.30
N LEU A 11 55.88 25.26 -8.93
CA LEU A 11 56.99 24.55 -8.26
C LEU A 11 56.65 24.21 -6.79
N THR A 12 56.28 22.94 -6.57
CA THR A 12 56.39 22.10 -5.35
C THR A 12 56.07 22.66 -3.95
N LEU A 13 55.22 21.92 -3.23
CA LEU A 13 55.67 21.24 -2.00
C LEU A 13 54.98 19.87 -1.85
N VAL A 14 55.79 18.81 -1.79
CA VAL A 14 55.34 17.47 -1.41
C VAL A 14 55.68 17.28 0.07
N LEU A 15 54.70 16.89 0.88
CA LEU A 15 54.95 16.38 2.23
C LEU A 15 54.38 14.96 2.35
N LEU A 16 55.30 14.00 2.31
CA LEU A 16 55.04 12.61 2.66
C LEU A 16 54.93 12.49 4.18
N PHE A 17 53.79 11.99 4.67
CA PHE A 17 53.72 11.38 6.00
C PHE A 17 53.18 9.96 5.85
N ALA A 18 54.09 8.99 5.82
CA ALA A 18 53.79 7.59 6.02
C ALA A 18 53.87 7.30 7.53
N GLY A 19 52.77 6.84 8.12
CA GLY A 19 52.67 6.44 9.53
C GLY A 19 51.80 5.19 9.62
N LEU A 20 52.30 4.15 10.29
CA LEU A 20 51.86 2.77 10.09
C LEU A 20 50.95 2.27 11.22
N LEU A 21 49.81 1.66 10.83
CA LEU A 21 49.03 0.62 11.52
C LEU A 21 48.90 0.66 13.07
N ILE A 22 47.70 0.99 13.56
CA ILE A 22 47.02 0.18 14.59
C ILE A 22 45.57 0.00 14.14
N GLY A 23 45.08 -1.24 14.12
CA GLY A 23 43.71 -1.55 13.73
C GLY A 23 42.73 -1.45 14.89
N CYS A 24 41.54 -0.93 14.61
CA CYS A 24 40.31 -1.21 15.32
C CYS A 24 39.14 -0.93 14.36
N GLN A 25 38.50 -1.98 13.85
CA GLN A 25 37.20 -1.83 13.20
C GLN A 25 36.17 -1.50 14.28
N PRO A 26 35.41 -0.39 14.17
CA PRO A 26 34.09 -0.34 14.80
C PRO A 26 33.23 -1.36 14.05
N SER A 27 32.64 -2.33 14.75
CA SER A 27 31.69 -3.26 14.13
C SER A 27 30.49 -2.48 13.62
N GLU A 28 29.80 -3.06 12.63
CA GLU A 28 28.54 -2.54 12.13
C GLU A 28 27.50 -2.46 13.26
N ALA A 29 27.36 -1.28 13.85
CA ALA A 29 26.18 -0.94 14.63
C ALA A 29 25.06 -0.65 13.63
N ASN A 30 24.49 -1.73 13.07
CA ASN A 30 23.24 -1.69 12.35
C ASN A 30 22.17 -1.12 13.30
N ARG A 31 21.97 0.20 13.24
CA ARG A 31 20.80 0.85 13.83
C ARG A 31 19.62 0.63 12.89
N ASN A 32 19.19 -0.63 12.80
CA ASN A 32 17.78 -0.91 12.85
C ASN A 32 17.28 -0.19 14.09
N GLY A 33 16.65 0.97 13.90
CA GLY A 33 15.77 1.48 14.93
C GLY A 33 14.70 0.41 15.12
N ASP A 34 14.46 0.02 16.36
CA ASP A 34 13.25 -0.72 16.72
C ASP A 34 12.06 0.20 16.42
N VAL A 35 11.64 0.20 15.14
CA VAL A 35 10.27 0.50 14.78
C VAL A 35 9.49 -0.63 15.43
N ALA A 36 8.95 -0.34 16.60
CA ALA A 36 8.07 -1.26 17.32
C ALA A 36 6.99 -1.69 16.33
N GLN A 37 7.11 -2.94 15.85
CA GLN A 37 6.06 -3.58 15.07
C GLN A 37 4.84 -3.55 15.97
N THR A 38 3.94 -2.61 15.67
CA THR A 38 2.72 -2.44 16.44
C THR A 38 1.79 -3.51 15.89
N GLU A 39 1.98 -4.73 16.41
CA GLU A 39 1.21 -5.90 16.02
C GLU A 39 -0.27 -5.53 16.04
N GLN A 40 -0.95 -5.72 14.91
CA GLN A 40 -2.40 -5.68 14.84
C GLN A 40 -2.93 -6.62 15.95
N PRO A 41 -3.77 -6.15 16.88
CA PRO A 41 -4.06 -6.91 18.09
C PRO A 41 -4.80 -8.21 17.76
N GLY A 42 -4.09 -9.33 17.94
CA GLY A 42 -4.47 -10.63 17.43
C GLY A 42 -5.76 -11.21 18.02
N ALA A 43 -6.53 -11.88 17.18
CA ALA A 43 -7.73 -12.61 17.57
C ALA A 43 -7.38 -13.80 18.50
N SER A 44 -8.20 -14.00 19.54
CA SER A 44 -8.03 -15.09 20.50
C SER A 44 -8.26 -16.46 19.85
N SER A 45 -7.29 -17.36 19.95
CA SER A 45 -7.37 -18.72 19.41
C SER A 45 -8.29 -19.63 20.24
N ASP A 46 -9.52 -19.85 19.78
CA ASP A 46 -10.33 -20.97 20.23
C ASP A 46 -11.37 -21.37 19.17
N THR A 47 -11.10 -22.44 18.40
CA THR A 47 -12.10 -23.45 18.00
C THR A 47 -11.45 -24.68 17.36
N ARG A 48 -12.09 -25.82 17.65
CA ARG A 48 -11.73 -27.20 17.37
C ARG A 48 -11.80 -27.58 15.89
N ALA A 49 -10.84 -28.40 15.44
CA ALA A 49 -10.71 -28.83 14.05
C ALA A 49 -11.93 -29.59 13.46
N GLN A 50 -12.29 -29.21 12.23
CA GLN A 50 -12.87 -30.11 11.22
C GLN A 50 -11.92 -30.17 10.03
N ALA A 51 -11.63 -31.37 9.52
CA ALA A 51 -10.80 -31.55 8.34
C ALA A 51 -11.68 -31.46 7.08
N GLY A 52 -11.38 -30.55 6.16
CA GLY A 52 -12.13 -30.48 4.89
C GLY A 52 -12.08 -29.18 4.08
N ALA A 53 -11.49 -28.10 4.58
CA ALA A 53 -11.21 -26.87 3.82
C ALA A 53 -10.04 -26.12 4.45
N ARG A 54 -9.28 -25.34 3.66
CA ARG A 54 -8.43 -24.28 4.23
C ARG A 54 -9.36 -23.13 4.68
N PRO A 55 -9.16 -22.54 5.88
CA PRO A 55 -10.05 -21.49 6.39
C PRO A 55 -9.80 -20.10 5.79
N GLY A 56 -8.74 -19.91 4.99
CA GLY A 56 -8.48 -18.67 4.27
C GLY A 56 -8.95 -18.74 2.82
N GLY A 57 -9.37 -17.60 2.27
CA GLY A 57 -9.56 -17.40 0.83
C GLY A 57 -10.66 -18.22 0.16
N THR A 58 -11.92 -17.79 0.31
CA THR A 58 -12.91 -18.05 -0.74
C THR A 58 -12.62 -17.12 -1.91
N GLU A 59 -12.41 -17.65 -3.12
CA GLU A 59 -12.32 -16.85 -4.35
C GLU A 59 -13.72 -16.30 -4.69
N LEU A 60 -13.84 -14.98 -4.88
CA LEU A 60 -15.15 -14.34 -5.11
C LEU A 60 -15.64 -14.56 -6.56
N SER A 61 -16.35 -15.67 -6.79
CA SER A 61 -16.83 -16.07 -8.12
C SER A 61 -17.66 -14.97 -8.80
N THR A 62 -17.38 -14.74 -10.08
CA THR A 62 -17.82 -13.59 -10.87
C THR A 62 -19.28 -13.56 -11.40
N PRO A 63 -19.99 -14.68 -11.64
CA PRO A 63 -21.08 -14.67 -12.63
C PRO A 63 -22.36 -13.92 -12.23
N ASP A 64 -22.65 -13.79 -10.94
CA ASP A 64 -23.93 -13.26 -10.49
C ASP A 64 -24.01 -11.71 -10.56
N LEU A 65 -22.87 -11.01 -10.40
CA LEU A 65 -22.85 -9.56 -10.19
C LEU A 65 -23.05 -8.73 -11.47
N GLU A 66 -22.62 -9.24 -12.64
CA GLU A 66 -22.89 -8.56 -13.92
C GLU A 66 -24.40 -8.55 -14.25
N SER A 67 -25.17 -9.50 -13.70
CA SER A 67 -26.63 -9.55 -13.90
C SER A 67 -27.39 -8.44 -13.16
N GLU A 68 -26.75 -7.82 -12.15
CA GLU A 68 -27.31 -6.73 -11.35
C GLU A 68 -26.84 -5.33 -11.83
N GLY A 69 -26.03 -5.26 -12.89
CA GLY A 69 -25.47 -4.00 -13.42
C GLY A 69 -24.36 -3.39 -12.57
N LEU A 70 -23.80 -4.17 -11.63
CA LEU A 70 -22.75 -3.72 -10.71
C LEU A 70 -21.35 -3.90 -11.31
N ALA A 71 -20.41 -3.06 -10.87
CA ALA A 71 -19.02 -3.08 -11.27
C ALA A 71 -18.08 -3.32 -10.08
N ARG A 72 -16.89 -3.87 -10.34
CA ARG A 72 -15.84 -4.14 -9.34
C ARG A 72 -14.67 -3.17 -9.47
N ALA A 73 -14.10 -2.75 -8.35
CA ALA A 73 -12.84 -2.00 -8.29
C ALA A 73 -11.97 -2.56 -7.18
N THR A 74 -10.68 -2.83 -7.44
CA THR A 74 -9.79 -3.44 -6.45
C THR A 74 -8.57 -2.55 -6.20
N PHE A 75 -8.33 -2.21 -4.93
CA PHE A 75 -7.31 -1.25 -4.51
C PHE A 75 -6.52 -1.74 -3.31
N ALA A 76 -5.20 -1.58 -3.32
CA ALA A 76 -4.33 -1.73 -2.16
C ALA A 76 -3.76 -0.37 -1.75
N GLY A 77 -3.75 -0.07 -0.46
CA GLY A 77 -3.31 1.21 0.09
C GLY A 77 -2.79 1.07 1.52
N GLY A 78 -2.05 -0.01 1.79
CA GLY A 78 -1.64 -0.40 3.14
C GLY A 78 -2.74 -1.18 3.86
N CYS A 79 -2.73 -1.13 5.20
CA CYS A 79 -3.70 -1.86 6.03
C CYS A 79 -5.15 -1.71 5.53
N PHE A 80 -5.78 -2.83 5.18
CA PHE A 80 -7.12 -2.87 4.58
C PHE A 80 -8.23 -2.31 5.48
N TRP A 81 -8.10 -2.41 6.80
CA TRP A 81 -9.02 -1.83 7.80
C TRP A 81 -9.13 -0.31 7.68
N CYS A 82 -8.07 0.36 7.19
CA CYS A 82 -8.06 1.78 6.93
C CYS A 82 -8.53 2.14 5.51
N MET A 83 -8.64 1.15 4.61
CA MET A 83 -9.13 1.32 3.24
C MET A 83 -10.63 1.07 3.12
N GLU A 84 -11.27 0.27 3.97
CA GLU A 84 -12.74 0.11 3.99
C GLU A 84 -13.50 1.45 4.26
N PRO A 85 -13.24 2.19 5.37
CA PRO A 85 -14.09 3.32 5.76
C PRO A 85 -14.17 4.50 4.77
N PRO A 86 -13.14 4.83 3.96
CA PRO A 86 -13.25 5.84 2.90
C PRO A 86 -14.29 5.52 1.83
N PHE A 87 -14.40 4.25 1.42
CA PHE A 87 -15.28 3.85 0.31
C PHE A 87 -16.71 3.53 0.76
N GLU A 88 -16.89 2.89 1.93
CA GLU A 88 -18.22 2.53 2.45
C GLU A 88 -19.15 3.73 2.75
N ARG A 89 -18.61 4.95 2.75
CA ARG A 89 -19.38 6.18 2.95
C ARG A 89 -19.93 6.77 1.65
N LEU A 90 -19.55 6.22 0.51
CA LEU A 90 -19.98 6.72 -0.80
C LEU A 90 -21.35 6.15 -1.14
N GLU A 91 -22.27 7.03 -1.53
CA GLU A 91 -23.53 6.60 -2.14
C GLU A 91 -23.22 5.83 -3.43
N GLY A 92 -23.89 4.70 -3.67
CA GLY A 92 -23.63 3.83 -4.81
C GLY A 92 -22.59 2.73 -4.58
N VAL A 93 -21.77 2.78 -3.51
CA VAL A 93 -20.99 1.61 -3.08
C VAL A 93 -21.92 0.62 -2.38
N VAL A 94 -21.87 -0.64 -2.81
CA VAL A 94 -22.71 -1.75 -2.32
C VAL A 94 -22.00 -2.52 -1.22
N SER A 95 -20.71 -2.80 -1.39
CA SER A 95 -19.86 -3.45 -0.39
C SER A 95 -18.39 -3.11 -0.60
N VAL A 96 -17.62 -3.18 0.48
CA VAL A 96 -16.15 -3.10 0.45
C VAL A 96 -15.62 -4.29 1.24
N THR A 97 -14.93 -5.21 0.57
CA THR A 97 -14.49 -6.48 1.15
C THR A 97 -12.98 -6.49 1.28
N SER A 98 -12.47 -6.74 2.48
CA SER A 98 -11.04 -6.88 2.75
C SER A 98 -10.51 -8.25 2.29
N GLY A 99 -9.32 -8.27 1.71
CA GLY A 99 -8.74 -9.49 1.13
C GLY A 99 -7.30 -9.34 0.64
N TYR A 100 -6.83 -10.35 -0.09
CA TYR A 100 -5.45 -10.52 -0.52
C TYR A 100 -5.37 -10.75 -2.04
N THR A 101 -4.48 -10.05 -2.74
CA THR A 101 -4.27 -10.20 -4.19
C THR A 101 -2.82 -9.90 -4.61
N ASP A 102 -2.51 -9.98 -5.92
CA ASP A 102 -1.19 -9.67 -6.52
C ASP A 102 -0.02 -10.53 -6.00
N GLY A 103 -0.32 -11.72 -5.46
CA GLY A 103 0.62 -12.78 -5.11
C GLY A 103 0.28 -14.09 -5.82
N PRO A 104 1.26 -15.01 -5.98
CA PRO A 104 1.08 -16.28 -6.68
C PRO A 104 0.46 -17.42 -5.84
N GLU A 105 0.16 -17.20 -4.55
CA GLU A 105 -0.36 -18.26 -3.68
C GLU A 105 -1.89 -18.39 -3.76
N GLU A 106 -2.38 -19.62 -3.71
CA GLU A 106 -3.82 -19.90 -3.71
C GLU A 106 -4.35 -20.04 -2.28
N ALA A 107 -5.48 -19.39 -2.01
CA ALA A 107 -6.17 -19.37 -0.73
C ALA A 107 -5.25 -19.10 0.50
N PRO A 108 -4.49 -17.98 0.51
CA PRO A 108 -3.60 -17.64 1.60
C PRO A 108 -4.37 -17.20 2.85
N THR A 109 -3.81 -17.47 4.03
CA THR A 109 -4.31 -16.98 5.33
C THR A 109 -3.62 -15.68 5.75
N TYR A 110 -4.22 -14.93 6.67
CA TYR A 110 -3.61 -13.73 7.26
C TYR A 110 -2.20 -14.00 7.80
N ASN A 111 -1.99 -15.15 8.48
CA ASN A 111 -0.68 -15.51 9.04
C ASN A 111 0.39 -15.74 7.98
N GLU A 112 0.01 -16.24 6.79
CA GLU A 112 0.93 -16.40 5.67
C GLU A 112 1.24 -15.03 5.05
N VAL A 113 0.22 -14.22 4.73
CA VAL A 113 0.37 -12.89 4.11
C VAL A 113 1.14 -11.91 5.01
N SER A 114 0.82 -11.86 6.30
CA SER A 114 1.49 -10.99 7.28
C SER A 114 2.97 -11.33 7.49
N SER A 115 3.40 -12.56 7.16
CA SER A 115 4.83 -12.92 7.12
C SER A 115 5.61 -12.26 5.96
N GLY A 116 4.91 -11.69 4.97
CA GLY A 116 5.48 -11.04 3.79
C GLY A 116 6.02 -11.99 2.71
N GLN A 117 5.97 -13.30 2.93
CA GLN A 117 6.58 -14.31 2.04
C GLN A 117 5.73 -14.66 0.81
N THR A 118 4.40 -14.49 0.89
CA THR A 118 3.44 -14.97 -0.12
C THR A 118 3.36 -14.11 -1.38
N GLY A 119 4.02 -12.94 -1.37
CA GLY A 119 3.92 -11.95 -2.45
C GLY A 119 2.59 -11.18 -2.52
N HIS A 120 1.54 -11.60 -1.80
CA HIS A 120 0.27 -10.88 -1.78
C HIS A 120 0.40 -9.46 -1.19
N THR A 121 -0.61 -8.64 -1.42
CA THR A 121 -0.90 -7.42 -0.65
C THR A 121 -2.28 -7.48 -0.05
N GLU A 122 -2.45 -6.88 1.12
CA GLU A 122 -3.76 -6.45 1.62
C GLU A 122 -4.36 -5.47 0.62
N ALA A 123 -5.63 -5.71 0.29
CA ALA A 123 -6.41 -4.94 -0.65
C ALA A 123 -7.90 -4.95 -0.23
N VAL A 124 -8.67 -4.04 -0.80
CA VAL A 124 -10.13 -4.06 -0.77
C VAL A 124 -10.67 -4.28 -2.18
N GLU A 125 -11.69 -5.13 -2.32
CA GLU A 125 -12.55 -5.18 -3.50
C GLU A 125 -13.86 -4.44 -3.18
N ILE A 126 -14.19 -3.46 -4.02
CA ILE A 126 -15.37 -2.62 -3.93
C ILE A 126 -16.36 -3.09 -4.99
N LEU A 127 -17.57 -3.43 -4.57
CA LEU A 127 -18.71 -3.59 -5.47
C LEU A 127 -19.50 -2.29 -5.48
N TYR A 128 -19.77 -1.72 -6.65
CA TYR A 128 -20.44 -0.42 -6.78
C TYR A 128 -21.41 -0.38 -7.97
N ASN A 129 -22.39 0.52 -7.88
CA ASN A 129 -23.29 0.84 -8.99
C ASN A 129 -22.69 2.00 -9.83
N PRO A 130 -22.27 1.75 -11.08
CA PRO A 130 -21.65 2.76 -11.94
C PRO A 130 -22.62 3.88 -12.39
N ASP A 131 -23.93 3.70 -12.26
CA ASP A 131 -24.93 4.75 -12.51
C ASP A 131 -25.06 5.76 -11.34
N VAL A 132 -24.45 5.46 -10.19
CA VAL A 132 -24.53 6.26 -8.96
C VAL A 132 -23.17 6.82 -8.53
N VAL A 133 -22.10 6.01 -8.64
CA VAL A 133 -20.72 6.44 -8.36
C VAL A 133 -19.78 5.98 -9.45
N SER A 134 -18.96 6.90 -9.97
CA SER A 134 -18.02 6.63 -11.04
C SER A 134 -16.71 6.02 -10.54
N TYR A 135 -15.99 5.32 -11.42
CA TYR A 135 -14.65 4.82 -11.10
C TYR A 135 -13.65 5.96 -10.82
N ASP A 136 -13.82 7.13 -11.44
CA ASP A 136 -12.99 8.32 -11.19
C ASP A 136 -13.21 8.91 -9.79
N GLU A 137 -14.42 8.82 -9.23
CA GLU A 137 -14.69 9.17 -7.82
C GLU A 137 -14.04 8.17 -6.87
N LEU A 138 -14.08 6.86 -7.17
CA LEU A 138 -13.37 5.84 -6.41
C LEU A 138 -11.84 6.09 -6.45
N LEU A 139 -11.27 6.43 -7.62
CA LEU A 139 -9.87 6.80 -7.76
C LEU A 139 -9.54 8.05 -6.92
N THR A 140 -10.40 9.08 -6.94
CA THR A 140 -10.23 10.29 -6.13
C THR A 140 -10.16 9.99 -4.63
N VAL A 141 -11.03 9.10 -4.14
CA VAL A 141 -10.99 8.64 -2.74
C VAL A 141 -9.76 7.78 -2.45
N PHE A 142 -9.40 6.87 -3.35
CA PHE A 142 -8.22 6.02 -3.24
C PHE A 142 -6.92 6.83 -3.06
N TRP A 143 -6.69 7.81 -3.93
CA TRP A 143 -5.51 8.67 -3.89
C TRP A 143 -5.41 9.49 -2.58
N ARG A 144 -6.55 9.81 -1.96
CA ARG A 144 -6.63 10.56 -0.71
C ARG A 144 -6.70 9.67 0.54
N ALA A 145 -6.52 8.35 0.42
CA ALA A 145 -6.60 7.39 1.54
C ALA A 145 -5.23 6.84 2.02
N HIS A 146 -4.15 7.04 1.26
CA HIS A 146 -2.82 6.45 1.49
C HIS A 146 -1.68 7.40 1.04
N ASP A 147 -0.41 7.01 1.22
CA ASP A 147 0.77 7.69 0.65
C ASP A 147 1.16 7.02 -0.70
N PRO A 148 0.81 7.61 -1.85
CA PRO A 148 1.08 7.01 -3.16
C PRO A 148 2.56 7.09 -3.59
N THR A 149 3.43 7.63 -2.73
CA THR A 149 4.87 7.81 -2.97
C THR A 149 5.76 6.75 -2.30
N ASP A 150 5.16 5.78 -1.60
CA ASP A 150 5.88 4.72 -0.86
C ASP A 150 5.43 3.29 -1.27
N LEU A 151 6.34 2.56 -1.93
CA LEU A 151 6.15 1.15 -2.31
C LEU A 151 6.56 0.14 -1.23
N GLY A 152 7.25 0.56 -0.16
CA GLY A 152 7.81 -0.37 0.84
C GLY A 152 6.85 -0.75 1.97
N GLY A 153 5.57 -0.50 1.78
CA GLY A 153 4.54 -0.45 2.83
C GLY A 153 4.01 0.97 3.05
N GLN A 154 3.11 1.13 4.02
CA GLN A 154 2.35 2.35 4.26
C GLN A 154 2.40 2.72 5.73
N PHE A 155 2.94 3.91 6.02
CA PHE A 155 3.09 4.43 7.38
C PHE A 155 3.86 3.43 8.28
N ALA A 156 3.31 3.04 9.43
CA ALA A 156 3.88 2.01 10.31
C ALA A 156 3.85 0.58 9.72
N ASP A 157 2.97 0.30 8.76
CA ASP A 157 2.79 -1.03 8.18
C ASP A 157 3.85 -1.25 7.08
N ARG A 158 4.93 -1.98 7.38
CA ARG A 158 6.06 -2.15 6.45
C ARG A 158 6.12 -3.54 5.85
N GLY A 159 6.49 -3.60 4.58
CA GLY A 159 6.59 -4.84 3.80
C GLY A 159 5.76 -4.80 2.52
N SER A 160 6.00 -5.77 1.64
CA SER A 160 5.29 -5.90 0.35
C SER A 160 3.80 -6.13 0.52
N GLN A 161 3.37 -6.71 1.65
CA GLN A 161 1.97 -6.98 1.96
C GLN A 161 1.13 -5.73 2.26
N TYR A 162 1.79 -4.56 2.40
CA TYR A 162 1.14 -3.26 2.61
C TYR A 162 1.44 -2.28 1.48
N ARG A 163 1.91 -2.74 0.32
CA ARG A 163 2.22 -1.88 -0.83
C ARG A 163 0.93 -1.28 -1.42
N PRO A 164 0.98 -0.06 -1.98
CA PRO A 164 -0.15 0.45 -2.74
C PRO A 164 -0.26 -0.24 -4.11
N GLY A 165 -1.46 -0.24 -4.70
CA GLY A 165 -1.72 -0.80 -6.03
C GLY A 165 -3.15 -0.56 -6.52
N ILE A 166 -3.31 -0.36 -7.82
CA ILE A 166 -4.61 -0.33 -8.50
C ILE A 166 -4.71 -1.59 -9.38
N TYR A 167 -5.78 -2.35 -9.20
CA TYR A 167 -6.01 -3.63 -9.85
C TYR A 167 -7.28 -3.54 -10.72
N THR A 168 -7.07 -3.40 -12.03
CA THR A 168 -8.10 -3.00 -12.99
C THR A 168 -8.81 -4.21 -13.60
N HIS A 169 -10.13 -4.23 -13.51
CA HIS A 169 -10.98 -5.30 -14.06
C HIS A 169 -11.31 -5.10 -15.54
N THR A 170 -11.17 -3.88 -16.06
CA THR A 170 -11.42 -3.55 -17.48
C THR A 170 -10.33 -2.63 -18.03
N GLU A 171 -10.25 -2.55 -19.36
CA GLU A 171 -9.33 -1.62 -20.04
C GLU A 171 -9.71 -0.16 -19.78
N LEU A 172 -11.01 0.15 -19.68
CA LEU A 172 -11.48 1.50 -19.32
C LEU A 172 -10.99 1.92 -17.92
N GLN A 173 -11.02 1.01 -16.95
CA GLN A 173 -10.45 1.27 -15.63
C GLN A 173 -8.93 1.51 -15.68
N ARG A 174 -8.20 0.84 -16.59
CA ARG A 174 -6.77 1.10 -16.80
C ARG A 174 -6.53 2.50 -17.35
N GLU A 175 -7.28 2.92 -18.36
CA GLU A 175 -7.21 4.28 -18.92
C GLU A 175 -7.56 5.35 -17.88
N GLN A 176 -8.63 5.16 -17.09
CA GLN A 176 -9.02 6.07 -16.01
C GLN A 176 -7.99 6.13 -14.87
N ALA A 177 -7.46 4.98 -14.45
CA ALA A 177 -6.41 4.92 -13.42
C ALA A 177 -5.13 5.65 -13.86
N GLU A 178 -4.71 5.45 -15.11
CA GLU A 178 -3.54 6.13 -15.69
C GLU A 178 -3.77 7.65 -15.83
N ALA A 179 -4.96 8.06 -16.26
CA ALA A 179 -5.34 9.47 -16.35
C ALA A 179 -5.41 10.15 -14.98
N SER A 180 -6.03 9.52 -13.98
CA SER A 180 -6.12 10.07 -12.61
C SER A 180 -4.75 10.20 -11.94
N LYS A 181 -3.85 9.22 -12.15
CA LYS A 181 -2.46 9.30 -11.70
C LYS A 181 -1.74 10.50 -12.33
N ALA A 182 -1.84 10.66 -13.65
CA ALA A 182 -1.19 11.76 -14.36
C ALA A 182 -1.76 13.13 -13.96
N ALA A 183 -3.06 13.23 -13.68
CA ALA A 183 -3.70 14.43 -13.15
C ALA A 183 -3.14 14.78 -11.76
N LEU A 184 -3.06 13.80 -10.86
CA LEU A 184 -2.54 14.00 -9.50
C LEU A 184 -1.04 14.35 -9.47
N GLU A 185 -0.24 13.75 -10.37
CA GLU A 185 1.16 14.14 -10.57
C GLU A 185 1.28 15.60 -11.07
N ALA A 186 0.33 16.07 -11.89
CA ALA A 186 0.30 17.45 -12.40
C ALA A 186 -0.19 18.47 -11.36
N GLU A 187 -1.06 18.08 -10.44
CA GLU A 187 -1.44 18.88 -9.26
C GLU A 187 -0.27 19.07 -8.29
N GLY A 188 0.63 18.08 -8.21
CA GLY A 188 1.87 18.14 -7.43
C GLY A 188 1.71 18.27 -5.90
N PRO A 189 0.79 17.54 -5.23
CA PRO A 189 0.66 17.59 -3.76
C PRO A 189 1.81 16.89 -3.00
N PHE A 190 2.77 16.26 -3.71
CA PHE A 190 3.86 15.50 -3.11
C PHE A 190 5.24 15.93 -3.65
N ASP A 191 6.25 15.95 -2.78
CA ASP A 191 7.67 16.16 -3.13
C ASP A 191 8.33 14.97 -3.87
N LYS A 192 7.59 13.86 -4.05
CA LYS A 192 8.05 12.59 -4.61
C LYS A 192 7.11 12.13 -5.72
N PRO A 193 7.61 11.37 -6.73
CA PRO A 193 6.78 10.82 -7.79
C PRO A 193 5.77 9.79 -7.25
N ILE A 194 4.65 9.61 -7.95
CA ILE A 194 3.66 8.59 -7.60
C ILE A 194 4.14 7.24 -8.11
N VAL A 195 4.37 6.32 -7.19
CA VAL A 195 4.95 4.99 -7.47
C VAL A 195 3.93 3.87 -7.41
N THR A 196 2.67 4.17 -7.04
CA THR A 196 1.56 3.21 -7.10
C THR A 196 1.47 2.57 -8.49
N PRO A 197 1.51 1.21 -8.57
CA PRO A 197 1.40 0.47 -9.81
C PRO A 197 -0.06 0.34 -10.23
N ILE A 198 -0.29 0.33 -11.54
CA ILE A 198 -1.59 0.01 -12.16
C ILE A 198 -1.37 -1.30 -12.91
N LYS A 199 -2.17 -2.31 -12.61
CA LYS A 199 -2.04 -3.68 -13.13
C LYS A 199 -3.42 -4.27 -13.43
N PRO A 200 -3.55 -5.23 -14.36
CA PRO A 200 -4.76 -6.07 -14.44
C PRO A 200 -5.07 -6.74 -13.10
N ALA A 201 -6.35 -6.85 -12.76
CA ALA A 201 -6.79 -7.61 -11.59
C ALA A 201 -6.30 -9.07 -11.67
N GLN A 202 -6.00 -9.64 -10.51
CA GLN A 202 -5.61 -11.03 -10.28
C GLN A 202 -6.65 -11.65 -9.31
N PRO A 203 -6.61 -12.97 -9.03
CA PRO A 203 -7.53 -13.56 -8.05
C PRO A 203 -7.55 -12.78 -6.73
N PHE A 204 -8.75 -12.59 -6.19
CA PHE A 204 -8.99 -11.89 -4.94
C PHE A 204 -9.45 -12.90 -3.89
N TRP A 205 -8.62 -13.07 -2.87
CA TRP A 205 -8.88 -14.00 -1.77
C TRP A 205 -9.47 -13.22 -0.60
N ILE A 206 -10.74 -13.49 -0.27
CA ILE A 206 -11.42 -12.82 0.84
C ILE A 206 -10.68 -13.12 2.15
N ALA A 207 -10.36 -12.08 2.91
CA ALA A 207 -9.74 -12.20 4.23
C ALA A 207 -10.73 -12.76 5.25
N GLU A 208 -10.20 -13.36 6.30
CA GLU A 208 -10.97 -13.97 7.37
C GLU A 208 -11.98 -12.98 7.99
N GLU A 209 -13.18 -13.46 8.36
CA GLU A 209 -14.33 -12.67 8.83
C GLU A 209 -13.98 -11.59 9.87
N TYR A 210 -13.02 -11.87 10.76
CA TYR A 210 -12.61 -10.94 11.82
C TYR A 210 -11.82 -9.71 11.30
N HIS A 211 -11.39 -9.68 10.04
CA HIS A 211 -10.83 -8.50 9.40
C HIS A 211 -11.90 -7.61 8.73
N GLN A 212 -13.03 -8.17 8.33
CA GLN A 212 -14.12 -7.42 7.70
C GLN A 212 -14.74 -6.47 8.72
N ASP A 213 -15.06 -5.24 8.30
CA ASP A 213 -15.69 -4.24 9.16
C ASP A 213 -14.90 -3.94 10.45
N TYR A 214 -13.58 -4.17 10.47
CA TYR A 214 -12.78 -4.09 11.70
C TYR A 214 -12.90 -2.73 12.40
N TYR A 215 -13.01 -1.65 11.63
CA TYR A 215 -13.19 -0.31 12.17
C TYR A 215 -14.57 -0.09 12.84
N LYS A 216 -15.60 -0.86 12.46
CA LYS A 216 -16.94 -0.86 13.07
C LYS A 216 -17.01 -1.81 14.26
N THR A 217 -16.42 -3.01 14.15
CA THR A 217 -16.47 -4.07 15.16
C THR A 217 -15.50 -3.83 16.32
N ASN A 218 -14.33 -3.22 16.03
CA ASN A 218 -13.26 -2.94 16.99
C ASN A 218 -12.87 -1.44 16.99
N PRO A 219 -13.81 -0.51 17.22
CA PRO A 219 -13.60 0.92 16.98
C PRO A 219 -12.54 1.56 17.88
N THR A 220 -12.39 1.10 19.13
CA THR A 220 -11.39 1.63 20.06
C THR A 220 -9.96 1.15 19.73
N PRO A 221 -9.70 -0.16 19.50
CA PRO A 221 -8.43 -0.62 18.92
C PRO A 221 -8.10 0.06 17.59
N TYR A 222 -9.04 0.07 16.64
CA TYR A 222 -8.87 0.69 15.33
C TYR A 222 -8.49 2.17 15.45
N GLN A 223 -9.22 2.96 16.24
CA GLN A 223 -8.97 4.40 16.35
C GLN A 223 -7.62 4.72 17.01
N ARG A 224 -7.16 3.89 17.96
CA ARG A 224 -5.79 3.99 18.51
C ARG A 224 -4.75 3.72 17.44
N TYR A 225 -4.94 2.66 16.65
CA TYR A 225 -4.03 2.26 15.58
C TYR A 225 -3.99 3.30 14.44
N TYR A 226 -5.13 3.77 13.95
CA TYR A 226 -5.23 4.80 12.90
C TYR A 226 -4.54 6.13 13.29
N GLN A 227 -4.60 6.49 14.58
CA GLN A 227 -3.87 7.65 15.12
C GLN A 227 -2.37 7.38 15.29
N GLY A 228 -2.00 6.19 15.77
CA GLY A 228 -0.62 5.82 16.10
C GLY A 228 0.24 5.39 14.91
N SER A 229 -0.36 4.88 13.83
CA SER A 229 0.37 4.38 12.65
C SER A 229 1.05 5.48 11.85
N GLY A 230 0.61 6.73 12.00
CA GLY A 230 1.03 7.87 11.19
C GLY A 230 0.10 8.19 10.02
N ARG A 231 -0.81 7.26 9.64
CA ARG A 231 -1.78 7.46 8.53
C ARG A 231 -2.60 8.73 8.73
N LYS A 232 -3.31 8.84 9.87
CA LYS A 232 -4.14 10.01 10.18
C LYS A 232 -3.39 11.32 9.99
N GLY A 233 -2.19 11.41 10.56
CA GLY A 233 -1.38 12.63 10.53
C GLY A 233 -0.78 12.95 9.16
N PHE A 234 -0.72 11.99 8.23
CA PHE A 234 -0.33 12.22 6.83
C PHE A 234 -1.52 12.61 5.95
N LEU A 235 -2.73 12.16 6.26
CA LEU A 235 -3.94 12.57 5.53
C LEU A 235 -4.41 13.97 5.95
N GLU A 236 -4.41 14.24 7.26
CA GLU A 236 -4.19 15.60 7.75
C GLU A 236 -2.81 16.11 7.25
N ARG A 237 -2.53 17.41 7.22
CA ARG A 237 -1.37 18.02 6.50
C ARG A 237 -1.46 17.95 4.98
N THR A 238 -1.61 16.78 4.36
CA THR A 238 -1.66 16.66 2.88
C THR A 238 -2.98 17.20 2.33
N TRP A 239 -4.10 16.84 2.97
CA TRP A 239 -5.45 17.12 2.46
C TRP A 239 -6.24 18.14 3.31
N SER A 240 -5.60 18.79 4.28
CA SER A 240 -6.26 19.72 5.23
C SER A 240 -6.65 21.09 4.64
N ALA A 241 -6.78 21.20 3.32
CA ALA A 241 -7.13 22.42 2.60
C ALA A 241 -8.61 22.48 2.17
N ASP A 242 -9.36 21.39 2.35
CA ASP A 242 -10.77 21.22 1.95
C ASP A 242 -11.71 21.11 3.18
#